data_AF-A0A0F9BCH1-F1
#
_entry.id   AF-A0A0F9BCH1-F1
#
_cell.length_a   1.000
_cell.length_b   1.000
_cell.length_c   1.000
_cell.angle_alpha   90.00
_cell.angle_beta   90.00
_cell.angle_gamma   90.00
#
_symmetry.space_group_name_H-M   'P 1'
#
loop_
_entity.id
_entity.type
_entity.pdbx_description
1 polymer ?
#
loop_
_entity_poly.entity_id
_entity_poly.type
_entity_poly.pdbx_seq_one_letter_code
_entity_poly.pdbx_strand_id
1 'polypeptide(L)'
;MGFHEICKMLIDTETAYKDGVPHLLVTGIGSYTQELPDSVEFDYKDVYKREDDYNDIIGFYHTHPSGLNQMSPTDIQTMTQWVLCLGKSLVCLIETDKQINGWIFAKGEHEVTCREIGVRSENDVNYDIWLEQQKKFWSPADFLMEENFEDEGADQNELFITKMD
;
A
#
# COMPACT_ATOMS: atom_id res chain seq x y z
N MET A 1 -9.00 -26.31 -12.13
CA MET A 1 -7.77 -25.50 -12.12
C MET A 1 -7.73 -24.85 -10.75
N GLY A 2 -6.68 -25.08 -9.97
CA GLY A 2 -6.51 -24.41 -8.68
C GLY A 2 -6.25 -22.92 -8.92
N PHE A 3 -6.83 -22.06 -8.09
CA PHE A 3 -6.47 -20.65 -8.05
C PHE A 3 -5.15 -20.52 -7.29
N HIS A 4 -4.20 -19.78 -7.84
CA HIS A 4 -2.94 -19.46 -7.17
C HIS A 4 -2.91 -17.97 -6.90
N GLU A 5 -2.68 -17.61 -5.65
CA GLU A 5 -2.48 -16.24 -5.25
C GLU A 5 -1.06 -15.82 -5.63
N ILE A 6 -0.93 -14.75 -6.42
CA ILE A 6 0.35 -14.16 -6.81
C ILE A 6 0.55 -12.92 -5.95
N CYS A 7 1.75 -12.75 -5.39
CA CYS A 7 2.13 -11.54 -4.68
C CYS A 7 3.44 -10.94 -5.20
N LYS A 8 3.52 -9.61 -5.24
CA LYS A 8 4.67 -8.82 -5.72
C LYS A 8 4.96 -7.67 -4.76
N MET A 9 6.23 -7.36 -4.53
CA MET A 9 6.62 -6.10 -3.89
C MET A 9 6.45 -4.97 -4.89
N LEU A 10 5.92 -3.84 -4.45
CA LEU A 10 5.80 -2.63 -5.25
C LEU A 10 6.96 -1.71 -4.91
N ILE A 11 7.73 -1.33 -5.92
CA ILE A 11 8.83 -0.37 -5.79
C ILE A 11 8.50 0.94 -6.50
N ASP A 12 8.93 2.05 -5.92
CA ASP A 12 8.94 3.34 -6.60
C ASP A 12 9.93 3.26 -7.77
N THR A 13 9.48 3.71 -8.94
CA THR A 13 10.35 3.79 -10.11
C THR A 13 10.50 5.22 -10.60
N GLU A 14 9.42 5.99 -10.56
CA GLU A 14 9.42 7.38 -10.96
C GLU A 14 8.19 8.09 -10.36
N THR A 15 8.41 9.27 -9.78
CA THR A 15 7.33 10.22 -9.54
C THR A 15 7.06 10.99 -10.83
N ALA A 16 5.94 10.70 -11.49
CA ALA A 16 5.50 11.43 -12.67
C ALA A 16 4.49 12.53 -12.29
N TYR A 17 4.41 13.59 -13.09
CA TYR A 17 3.35 14.59 -13.01
C TYR A 17 2.56 14.59 -14.32
N LYS A 18 1.27 14.29 -14.24
CA LYS A 18 0.36 14.33 -15.40
C LYS A 18 -0.75 15.32 -15.11
N ASP A 19 -0.89 16.32 -15.99
CA ASP A 19 -1.88 17.39 -15.85
C ASP A 19 -1.85 18.12 -14.48
N GLY A 20 -0.68 18.20 -13.84
CA GLY A 20 -0.48 18.85 -12.53
C GLY A 20 -0.87 18.00 -11.32
N VAL A 21 -1.22 16.73 -11.53
CA VAL A 21 -1.46 15.73 -10.48
C VAL A 21 -0.20 14.87 -10.34
N PRO A 22 0.26 14.53 -9.13
CA PRO A 22 1.33 13.56 -8.94
C PRO A 22 0.82 12.13 -9.19
N HIS A 23 1.62 11.34 -9.88
CA HIS A 23 1.40 9.92 -10.16
C HIS A 23 2.62 9.14 -9.65
N LEU A 24 2.38 8.07 -8.90
CA LEU A 24 3.44 7.09 -8.64
C LEU A 24 3.41 6.04 -9.75
N LEU A 25 4.53 5.93 -10.46
CA LEU A 25 4.79 4.79 -11.35
C LEU A 25 5.47 3.69 -10.54
N VAL A 26 4.78 2.57 -10.48
CA VAL A 26 5.15 1.47 -9.59
C VAL A 26 5.43 0.22 -10.39
N THR A 27 6.52 -0.46 -10.08
CA THR A 27 6.82 -1.78 -10.65
C THR A 27 6.64 -2.88 -9.61
N GLY A 28 5.90 -3.93 -9.97
CA GLY A 28 5.82 -5.17 -9.20
C GLY A 28 7.07 -6.04 -9.40
N ILE A 29 7.83 -6.31 -8.34
CA ILE A 29 9.01 -7.18 -8.34
C ILE A 29 8.83 -8.40 -7.42
N GLY A 30 9.49 -9.50 -7.78
CA GLY A 30 9.26 -10.79 -7.13
C GLY A 30 7.90 -11.39 -7.53
N SER A 31 7.79 -12.71 -7.55
CA SER A 31 6.50 -13.38 -7.74
C SER A 31 6.48 -14.57 -6.81
N TYR A 32 5.71 -14.44 -5.74
CA TYR A 32 5.51 -15.48 -4.76
C TYR A 32 4.15 -16.10 -5.01
N THR A 33 4.12 -17.42 -5.17
CA THR A 33 2.88 -18.18 -5.33
C THR A 33 2.79 -19.17 -4.17
N GLN A 34 1.71 -19.13 -3.41
CA GLN A 34 1.38 -20.19 -2.47
C GLN A 34 0.26 -21.08 -3.03
N GLU A 35 0.31 -22.36 -2.66
CA GLU A 35 -0.72 -23.36 -3.03
C GLU A 35 -1.95 -23.31 -2.12
N LEU A 36 -1.95 -22.42 -1.11
CA LEU A 36 -3.08 -22.19 -0.22
C LEU A 36 -3.92 -21.03 -0.77
N PRO A 37 -5.25 -21.19 -0.90
CA PRO A 37 -6.12 -20.06 -1.08
C PRO A 37 -6.08 -19.22 0.21
N ASP A 38 -5.92 -17.90 0.07
CA ASP A 38 -6.11 -16.88 1.11
C ASP A 38 -4.90 -16.53 1.98
N SER A 39 -3.66 -16.79 1.51
CA SER A 39 -2.46 -16.17 2.10
C SER A 39 -1.27 -16.20 1.14
N VAL A 40 -0.53 -15.08 1.05
CA VAL A 40 0.83 -15.07 0.50
C VAL A 40 1.80 -14.51 1.52
N GLU A 41 2.96 -15.14 1.63
CA GLU A 41 4.04 -14.73 2.51
C GLU A 41 5.24 -14.25 1.69
N PHE A 42 5.73 -13.05 1.98
CA PHE A 42 7.03 -12.59 1.53
C PHE A 42 8.11 -13.11 2.48
N ASP A 43 9.28 -13.49 1.96
CA ASP A 43 10.45 -13.63 2.83
C ASP A 43 10.84 -12.26 3.36
N TYR A 44 10.59 -12.04 4.65
CA TYR A 44 10.84 -10.77 5.30
C TYR A 44 12.31 -10.33 5.16
N LYS A 45 13.25 -11.27 5.07
CA LYS A 45 14.68 -10.93 4.90
C LYS A 45 14.94 -10.25 3.57
N ASP A 46 14.26 -10.68 2.51
CA ASP A 46 14.41 -10.10 1.19
C ASP A 46 13.77 -8.70 1.13
N VAL A 47 12.62 -8.53 1.79
CA VAL A 47 11.95 -7.23 1.93
C VAL A 47 12.86 -6.24 2.68
N TYR A 48 13.34 -6.61 3.87
CA TYR A 48 14.23 -5.74 4.65
C TYR A 48 15.54 -5.47 3.91
N LYS A 49 16.13 -6.48 3.27
CA LYS A 49 17.34 -6.27 2.49
C LYS A 49 17.13 -5.25 1.36
N ARG A 50 16.01 -5.36 0.63
CA ARG A 50 15.68 -4.40 -0.44
C ARG A 50 15.50 -3.01 0.12
N GLU A 51 14.74 -2.89 1.21
CA GLU A 51 14.50 -1.61 1.86
C GLU A 51 15.80 -0.98 2.38
N ASP A 52 16.65 -1.75 3.07
CA ASP A 52 17.94 -1.26 3.59
C ASP A 52 18.88 -0.82 2.47
N ASP A 53 18.90 -1.55 1.34
CA ASP A 53 19.81 -1.29 0.23
C ASP A 53 19.33 -0.11 -0.67
N TYR A 54 18.01 0.11 -0.79
CA TYR A 54 17.43 1.01 -1.80
C TYR A 54 16.36 1.99 -1.30
N ASN A 55 15.72 1.73 -0.16
CA ASN A 55 14.65 2.53 0.44
C ASN A 55 13.49 2.88 -0.52
N ASP A 56 13.13 1.96 -1.41
CA ASP A 56 12.20 2.21 -2.51
C ASP A 56 10.94 1.34 -2.48
N ILE A 57 10.72 0.57 -1.42
CA ILE A 57 9.47 -0.19 -1.28
C ILE A 57 8.33 0.78 -1.01
N ILE A 58 7.26 0.70 -1.79
CA ILE A 58 6.09 1.56 -1.62
C ILE A 58 4.82 0.78 -1.34
N GLY A 59 4.89 -0.54 -1.34
CA GLY A 59 3.73 -1.37 -1.08
C GLY A 59 3.85 -2.80 -1.54
N PHE A 60 2.70 -3.44 -1.63
CA PHE A 60 2.56 -4.81 -2.09
C PHE A 60 1.35 -4.93 -3.02
N TYR A 61 1.45 -5.87 -3.95
CA TYR A 61 0.39 -6.25 -4.87
C TYR A 61 0.06 -7.72 -4.66
N HIS A 62 -1.21 -8.09 -4.68
CA HIS A 62 -1.62 -9.48 -4.78
C HIS A 62 -2.92 -9.69 -5.56
N THR A 63 -3.20 -10.94 -5.92
CA THR A 63 -4.40 -11.31 -6.67
C THR A 63 -5.44 -11.95 -5.76
N HIS A 64 -6.72 -11.64 -5.92
CA HIS A 64 -7.80 -12.37 -5.23
C HIS A 64 -8.57 -13.30 -6.17
N PRO A 65 -9.18 -14.38 -5.64
CA PRO A 65 -10.15 -15.18 -6.39
C PRO A 65 -11.31 -14.32 -6.90
N SER A 66 -11.90 -14.73 -8.03
CA SER A 66 -13.04 -14.04 -8.66
C SER A 66 -14.14 -13.67 -7.66
N GLY A 67 -14.49 -12.39 -7.61
CA GLY A 67 -15.58 -11.87 -6.77
C GLY A 67 -15.18 -11.32 -5.40
N LEU A 68 -13.91 -11.46 -4.99
CA LEU A 68 -13.39 -10.89 -3.75
C LEU A 68 -12.64 -9.56 -4.01
N ASN A 69 -13.37 -8.54 -4.44
CA ASN A 69 -12.82 -7.23 -4.83
C ASN A 69 -12.43 -6.33 -3.63
N GLN A 70 -12.37 -6.86 -2.41
CA GLN A 70 -12.14 -6.10 -1.19
C GLN A 70 -11.03 -6.76 -0.38
N MET A 71 -10.32 -5.96 0.43
CA MET A 71 -9.35 -6.48 1.38
C MET A 71 -10.03 -7.44 2.36
N SER A 72 -9.38 -8.57 2.59
CA SER A 72 -9.66 -9.47 3.71
C SER A 72 -9.15 -8.87 5.03
N PRO A 73 -9.63 -9.35 6.18
CA PRO A 73 -9.03 -9.02 7.48
C PRO A 73 -7.53 -9.36 7.56
N THR A 74 -7.10 -10.41 6.86
CA THR A 74 -5.69 -10.82 6.78
C THR A 74 -4.85 -9.77 6.03
N ASP A 75 -5.35 -9.22 4.93
CA ASP A 75 -4.67 -8.18 4.16
C ASP A 75 -4.45 -6.94 5.03
N ILE A 76 -5.51 -6.51 5.73
CA ILE A 76 -5.46 -5.34 6.62
C ILE A 76 -4.42 -5.56 7.72
N GLN A 77 -4.44 -6.72 8.38
CA GLN A 77 -3.49 -7.03 9.44
C GLN A 77 -2.05 -7.07 8.91
N THR A 78 -1.83 -7.72 7.77
CA THR A 78 -0.51 -7.88 7.14
C THR A 78 0.06 -6.54 6.72
N MET A 79 -0.72 -5.72 6.02
CA MET A 79 -0.30 -4.37 5.60
C MET A 79 -0.02 -3.46 6.80
N THR A 80 -0.84 -3.55 7.85
CA THR A 80 -0.60 -2.79 9.09
C THR A 80 0.74 -3.18 9.71
N GLN A 81 1.06 -4.47 9.80
CA GLN A 81 2.35 -4.89 10.34
C GLN A 81 3.51 -4.42 9.48
N TRP A 82 3.39 -4.48 8.15
CA TRP A 82 4.43 -3.97 7.26
C TRP A 82 4.66 -2.46 7.39
N VAL A 83 3.61 -1.66 7.52
CA VAL A 83 3.73 -0.21 7.78
C VAL A 83 4.48 0.05 9.09
N LEU A 84 4.17 -0.69 10.14
CA LEU A 84 4.85 -0.55 11.43
C LEU A 84 6.32 -1.00 11.35
N CYS A 85 6.59 -2.09 10.64
CA CYS A 85 7.92 -2.67 10.47
C CYS A 85 8.85 -1.80 9.63
N LEU A 86 8.38 -1.28 8.49
CA LEU A 86 9.16 -0.40 7.62
C LEU A 86 9.14 1.06 8.11
N GLY A 87 8.24 1.38 9.03
CA GLY A 87 8.15 2.73 9.60
C GLY A 87 7.71 3.79 8.60
N LYS A 88 7.01 3.42 7.53
CA LYS A 88 6.50 4.32 6.50
C LYS A 88 5.15 3.88 5.95
N SER A 89 4.44 4.81 5.31
CA SER A 89 3.17 4.52 4.64
C SER A 89 3.36 3.58 3.44
N LEU A 90 2.39 2.70 3.17
CA LEU A 90 2.48 1.69 2.11
C LEU A 90 1.17 1.58 1.32
N VAL A 91 1.27 1.19 0.06
CA VAL A 91 0.14 0.88 -0.82
C VAL A 91 -0.12 -0.63 -0.85
N CYS A 92 -1.40 -1.00 -0.90
CA CYS A 92 -1.84 -2.36 -1.22
C CYS A 92 -2.62 -2.32 -2.54
N LEU A 93 -2.21 -3.12 -3.52
CA LEU A 93 -2.95 -3.31 -4.77
C LEU A 93 -3.53 -4.72 -4.81
N ILE A 94 -4.83 -4.84 -5.06
CA ILE A 94 -5.50 -6.14 -5.21
C ILE A 94 -6.10 -6.24 -6.60
N GLU A 95 -5.66 -7.23 -7.36
CA GLU A 95 -6.20 -7.52 -8.68
C GLU A 95 -7.16 -8.71 -8.63
N THR A 96 -8.31 -8.56 -9.27
CA THR A 96 -9.25 -9.64 -9.55
C THR A 96 -9.43 -9.82 -11.04
N ASP A 97 -10.22 -10.82 -11.43
CA ASP A 97 -10.60 -11.05 -12.82
C ASP A 97 -11.35 -9.87 -13.49
N LYS A 98 -11.77 -8.87 -12.72
CA LYS A 98 -12.56 -7.72 -13.20
C LYS A 98 -11.83 -6.40 -13.16
N GLN A 99 -11.01 -6.16 -12.14
CA GLN A 99 -10.42 -4.86 -11.88
C GLN A 99 -9.24 -4.95 -10.92
N ILE A 100 -8.46 -3.88 -10.86
CA ILE A 100 -7.48 -3.63 -9.82
C ILE A 100 -8.02 -2.55 -8.88
N ASN A 101 -7.91 -2.81 -7.58
CA ASN A 101 -8.27 -1.86 -6.53
C ASN A 101 -7.03 -1.52 -5.72
N GLY A 102 -6.98 -0.30 -5.19
CA GLY A 102 -5.87 0.16 -4.37
C GLY A 102 -6.32 0.69 -3.03
N TRP A 103 -5.46 0.52 -2.04
CA TRP A 103 -5.57 1.14 -0.73
C TRP A 103 -4.22 1.69 -0.30
N ILE A 104 -4.24 2.79 0.45
CA ILE A 104 -3.06 3.31 1.15
C ILE A 104 -3.24 3.12 2.65
N PHE A 105 -2.21 2.54 3.26
CA PHE A 105 -2.04 2.42 4.70
C PHE A 105 -1.10 3.53 5.15
N ALA A 106 -1.67 4.58 5.71
CA ALA A 106 -0.91 5.74 6.17
C ALA A 106 -0.45 5.53 7.62
N LYS A 107 0.85 5.68 7.84
CA LYS A 107 1.45 5.69 9.18
C LYS A 107 1.08 7.00 9.87
N GLY A 108 0.37 6.91 10.98
CA GLY A 108 0.22 7.99 11.95
C GLY A 108 1.16 7.82 13.13
N GLU A 109 1.15 8.77 14.06
CA GLU A 109 1.96 8.73 15.28
C GLU A 109 1.57 7.57 16.22
N HIS A 110 0.28 7.23 16.23
CA HIS A 110 -0.29 6.27 17.19
C HIS A 110 -1.12 5.15 16.53
N GLU A 111 -1.38 5.24 15.24
CA GLU A 111 -2.20 4.28 14.52
C GLU A 111 -1.83 4.21 13.04
N VAL A 112 -2.27 3.14 12.37
CA VAL A 112 -2.23 3.02 10.92
C VAL A 112 -3.65 3.20 10.41
N THR A 113 -3.84 4.16 9.51
CA THR A 113 -5.15 4.40 8.87
C THR A 113 -5.15 3.82 7.47
N CYS A 114 -6.32 3.37 7.00
CA CYS A 114 -6.47 2.77 5.68
C CYS A 114 -7.55 3.50 4.88
N ARG A 115 -7.27 3.83 3.63
CA ARG A 115 -8.25 4.43 2.70
C ARG A 115 -8.07 3.90 1.29
N GLU A 116 -9.17 3.79 0.56
CA GLU A 116 -9.18 3.41 -0.86
C GLU A 116 -8.56 4.52 -1.73
N ILE A 117 -7.85 4.14 -2.78
CA ILE A 117 -7.21 5.04 -3.75
C ILE A 117 -7.53 4.60 -5.18
N GLY A 118 -7.48 5.56 -6.11
CA GLY A 118 -7.65 5.27 -7.53
C GLY A 118 -6.41 4.60 -8.11
N VAL A 119 -6.61 3.52 -8.87
CA VAL A 119 -5.52 2.80 -9.55
C VAL A 119 -5.89 2.56 -11.00
N ARG A 120 -4.93 2.76 -11.89
CA ARG A 120 -5.01 2.34 -13.29
C ARG A 120 -3.80 1.47 -13.60
N SER A 121 -4.05 0.30 -14.18
CA SER A 121 -2.97 -0.50 -14.76
C SER A 121 -2.74 -0.04 -16.20
N GLU A 122 -1.48 0.23 -16.55
CA GLU A 122 -1.09 0.37 -17.97
C GLU A 122 -0.72 -1.01 -18.56
N ASN A 123 -0.17 -1.90 -17.72
CA ASN A 123 0.14 -3.31 -18.03
C ASN A 123 0.31 -4.15 -16.74
N ASP A 124 0.64 -5.44 -16.89
CA ASP A 124 0.75 -6.42 -15.79
C ASP A 124 1.92 -6.19 -14.80
N VAL A 125 2.76 -5.17 -15.03
CA VAL A 125 3.94 -4.88 -14.20
C VAL A 125 4.01 -3.42 -13.74
N ASN A 126 3.41 -2.49 -14.50
CA ASN A 126 3.42 -1.06 -14.25
C ASN A 126 2.04 -0.57 -13.85
N TYR A 127 1.97 0.04 -12.67
CA TYR A 127 0.74 0.58 -12.11
C TYR A 127 0.86 2.09 -11.96
N ASP A 128 -0.16 2.80 -12.41
CA ASP A 128 -0.34 4.23 -12.27
C ASP A 128 -1.31 4.50 -11.12
N ILE A 129 -0.78 5.02 -10.01
CA ILE A 129 -1.55 5.27 -8.79
C ILE A 129 -1.98 6.73 -8.71
N TRP A 130 -3.30 6.93 -8.66
CA TRP A 130 -3.94 8.24 -8.58
C TRP A 130 -4.33 8.52 -7.12
N LEU A 131 -3.50 9.31 -6.45
CA LEU A 131 -3.85 9.88 -5.15
C LEU A 131 -4.76 11.08 -5.43
N GLU A 132 -6.09 10.90 -5.37
CA GLU A 132 -7.00 12.03 -5.58
C GLU A 132 -6.64 13.21 -4.67
N GLN A 133 -6.56 14.40 -5.26
CA GLN A 133 -6.39 15.67 -4.57
C GLN A 133 -7.61 15.98 -3.70
N GLN A 134 -7.71 15.38 -2.51
CA GLN A 134 -8.35 16.07 -1.40
C GLN A 134 -7.42 17.23 -1.02
N LYS A 135 -7.83 18.45 -1.39
CA LYS A 135 -7.17 19.72 -1.12
C LYS A 135 -6.74 19.83 0.34
N LYS A 136 -5.47 19.51 0.58
CA LYS A 136 -4.61 19.72 1.76
C LYS A 136 -3.95 18.38 2.08
N PHE A 137 -2.62 18.43 2.12
CA PHE A 137 -1.68 17.37 2.39
C PHE A 137 -1.29 16.49 1.20
N TRP A 138 0.03 16.26 1.14
CA TRP A 138 0.79 15.30 0.34
C TRP A 138 1.33 15.80 -1.00
N SER A 139 2.61 16.16 -1.00
CA SER A 139 3.50 16.00 -2.14
C SER A 139 4.13 14.60 -2.10
N PRO A 140 4.46 13.96 -3.24
CA PRO A 140 5.25 12.71 -3.26
C PRO A 140 6.59 12.83 -2.53
N ALA A 141 7.15 14.05 -2.45
CA ALA A 141 8.33 14.31 -1.66
C ALA A 141 8.06 14.14 -0.16
N ASP A 142 6.84 14.38 0.33
CA ASP A 142 6.49 14.17 1.75
C ASP A 142 6.51 12.66 2.08
N PHE A 143 6.17 11.79 1.12
CA PHE A 143 6.27 10.33 1.28
C PHE A 143 7.74 9.83 1.33
N LEU A 144 8.63 10.50 0.58
CA LEU A 144 10.06 10.16 0.50
C LEU A 144 10.92 10.92 1.53
N MET A 145 10.37 11.94 2.20
CA MET A 145 11.08 12.84 3.11
C MET A 145 10.48 12.90 4.52
N GLU A 146 9.81 11.85 5.01
CA GLU A 146 9.49 11.71 6.45
C GLU A 146 10.75 11.47 7.31
N GLU A 147 11.72 12.38 7.22
CA GLU A 147 12.66 12.69 8.27
C GLU A 147 12.54 14.20 8.56
N ASN A 148 11.98 14.51 9.74
CA ASN A 148 11.85 15.83 10.37
C ASN A 148 10.58 16.63 10.05
N PHE A 149 9.53 16.45 10.85
CA PHE A 149 8.60 17.54 11.16
C PHE A 149 8.43 17.66 12.67
N GLU A 150 8.86 18.80 13.21
CA GLU A 150 8.59 19.22 14.57
C GLU A 150 7.10 19.52 14.74
N ASP A 151 6.56 19.06 15.86
CA ASP A 151 5.18 19.13 16.32
C ASP A 151 4.68 20.58 16.46
N GLU A 152 3.72 20.98 15.61
CA GLU A 152 2.80 22.08 15.93
C GLU A 152 1.37 21.56 15.89
N GLY A 153 0.87 21.24 17.08
CA GLY A 153 -0.40 20.59 17.32
C GLY A 153 -1.64 21.32 16.79
N ALA A 154 -2.69 20.53 16.54
CA ALA A 154 -4.05 21.03 16.45
C ALA A 154 -5.09 19.93 16.71
N ASP A 155 -5.75 20.08 17.85
CA ASP A 155 -7.17 19.89 18.15
C ASP A 155 -7.85 18.52 17.89
N GLN A 156 -8.20 17.90 19.01
CA GLN A 156 -8.88 16.61 19.14
C GLN A 156 -10.38 16.74 18.87
N ASN A 157 -10.89 16.00 17.90
CA ASN A 157 -12.29 15.57 17.88
C ASN A 157 -12.31 14.04 17.74
N GLU A 158 -12.10 13.37 18.87
CA GLU A 158 -12.18 11.91 19.02
C GLU A 158 -13.65 11.44 18.99
N LEU A 159 -13.94 10.46 18.14
CA LEU A 159 -15.18 9.70 18.18
C LEU A 159 -14.93 8.40 18.97
N PHE A 160 -15.36 8.37 20.23
CA PHE A 160 -15.22 7.21 21.10
C PHE A 160 -16.13 6.05 20.65
N ILE A 161 -15.55 4.86 20.44
CA ILE A 161 -16.31 3.60 20.41
C ILE A 161 -16.15 2.92 21.77
N THR A 162 -17.23 2.94 22.55
CA THR A 162 -17.34 2.25 23.84
C THR A 162 -17.38 0.73 23.65
N LYS A 163 -16.53 0.01 24.41
CA LYS A 163 -16.71 -1.42 24.68
C LYS A 163 -18.00 -1.62 25.49
N MET A 164 -18.85 -2.53 25.05
CA MET A 164 -19.89 -3.14 25.89
C MET A 164 -19.33 -4.43 26.48
N ASP A 165 -19.41 -4.53 27.81
CA ASP A 165 -19.20 -5.78 28.56
C ASP A 165 -20.35 -6.78 28.36
#